data_AF-A0A3D0H0Y8-F1
#
_entry.id   AF-A0A3D0H0Y8-F1
#
_cell.length_a   1.000
_cell.length_b   1.000
_cell.length_c   1.000
_cell.angle_alpha   90.00
_cell.angle_beta   90.00
_cell.angle_gamma   90.00
#
_symmetry.space_group_name_H-M   'P 1'
#
loop_
_entity.id
_entity.type
_entity.pdbx_description
1 polymer ?
#
loop_
_entity_poly.entity_id
_entity_poly.type
_entity_poly.pdbx_seq_one_letter_code
_entity_poly.pdbx_strand_id
1 'polypeptide(L)' 'MQKEVYSLCFMCSVRCPIKVNVENGQVVWIEGSPHVPGIEGSLCPRGAA' A
#
# COMPACT_ATOMS: atom_id res chain seq x y z
N MET A 1 0.51 -18.41 -5.04
CA MET A 1 0.19 -18.10 -3.63
C MET A 1 -0.01 -16.60 -3.52
N GLN A 2 -1.19 -16.17 -3.08
CA GLN A 2 -1.53 -14.74 -2.91
C GLN A 2 -1.41 -14.38 -1.42
N LYS A 3 -0.81 -13.23 -1.13
CA LYS A 3 -0.60 -12.73 0.24
C LYS A 3 -0.83 -11.23 0.28
N GLU A 4 -1.52 -10.78 1.32
CA GLU A 4 -1.58 -9.37 1.69
C GLU A 4 -0.45 -9.03 2.67
N VAL A 5 0.24 -7.93 2.43
CA VAL A 5 1.31 -7.41 3.29
C VAL A 5 1.01 -5.96 3.61
N TYR A 6 1.01 -5.62 4.90
CA TYR A 6 0.89 -4.24 5.36
C TYR A 6 2.28 -3.65 5.58
N SER A 7 2.50 -2.44 5.08
CA SER A 7 3.79 -1.76 5.13
C SER A 7 3.60 -0.24 5.19
N LEU A 8 4.71 0.50 5.14
CA LEU A 8 4.73 1.95 5.02
C LEU A 8 5.26 2.34 3.63
N CYS A 9 4.67 3.37 3.03
CA CYS A 9 5.12 3.95 1.78
C CYS A 9 6.27 4.93 2.02
N PHE A 10 7.42 4.72 1.37
CA PHE A 10 8.62 5.54 1.55
C PHE A 10 8.84 6.59 0.45
N MET A 11 7.80 6.94 -0.30
CA MET A 11 7.90 7.92 -1.40
C MET A 11 8.02 9.38 -0.92
N CYS A 12 7.63 9.67 0.33
CA CYS A 12 7.85 10.96 0.97
C CYS A 12 7.99 10.81 2.49
N SER A 13 8.24 11.91 3.19
CA SER A 13 8.44 11.95 4.64
C SER A 13 7.23 11.51 5.47
N VAL A 14 6.02 11.53 4.89
CA VAL A 14 4.76 11.20 5.59
C VAL A 14 4.69 9.72 6.00
N ARG A 15 5.35 8.82 5.26
CA ARG A 15 5.36 7.37 5.55
C ARG A 15 3.97 6.77 5.72
N CYS A 16 3.08 6.97 4.75
CA CYS A 16 1.69 6.53 4.87
C CYS A 16 1.56 4.99 4.92
N PRO A 17 0.69 4.44 5.78
CA PRO A 17 0.35 3.02 5.78
C PRO A 17 -0.28 2.54 4.47
N ILE A 18 0.20 1.41 3.95
CA ILE A 18 -0.24 0.79 2.70
C ILE A 18 -0.54 -0.69 2.87
N LYS A 19 -1.41 -1.21 2.00
CA LYS A 19 -1.64 -2.64 1.78
C LYS A 19 -1.06 -3.03 0.43
N VAL A 20 -0.28 -4.10 0.40
CA VAL A 20 0.41 -4.60 -0.79
C VAL A 20 -0.06 -6.02 -1.04
N ASN A 21 -0.59 -6.28 -2.24
CA ASN A 21 -0.94 -7.64 -2.66
C ASN A 21 0.24 -8.23 -3.42
N VAL A 22 0.70 -9.38 -2.94
CA VAL A 22 1.82 -10.12 -3.49
C VAL A 22 1.32 -11.45 -4.03
N GLU A 23 1.57 -11.71 -5.31
CA GLU A 23 1.27 -12.97 -5.97
C GLU A 23 2.55 -13.61 -6.50
N ASN A 24 2.80 -14.85 -6.10
CA ASN A 24 3.97 -15.62 -6.55
C ASN A 24 5.30 -14.86 -6.31
N GLY A 25 5.38 -14.11 -5.22
CA GLY A 25 6.56 -13.33 -4.84
C GLY A 25 6.67 -11.96 -5.53
N GLN A 26 5.73 -11.60 -6.41
CA GLN A 26 5.70 -10.31 -7.09
C GLN A 26 4.59 -9.42 -6.55
N VAL A 27 4.86 -8.12 -6.45
CA VAL A 27 3.85 -7.13 -6.10
C VAL A 27 2.95 -6.90 -7.31
N VAL A 28 1.66 -7.14 -7.16
CA VAL A 28 0.66 -6.97 -8.23
C VAL A 28 -0.25 -5.77 -8.00
N TRP A 29 -0.38 -5.32 -6.75
CA TRP A 29 -1.23 -4.19 -6.39
C TRP A 29 -0.75 -3.51 -5.11
N ILE A 30 -0.86 -2.18 -5.08
CA ILE A 30 -0.57 -1.35 -3.91
C ILE A 30 -1.72 -0.38 -3.73
N GLU A 31 -2.26 -0.31 -2.53
CA GLU A 31 -3.28 0.65 -2.14
C GLU A 31 -3.02 1.21 -0.74
N GLY A 32 -3.70 2.30 -0.39
CA GLY A 32 -3.70 2.78 0.98
C GLY A 32 -4.26 1.73 1.94
N SER A 33 -3.81 1.72 3.20
CA SER A 33 -4.38 0.77 4.17
C SER A 33 -5.88 1.04 4.38
N PRO A 34 -6.78 0.06 4.15
CA PRO A 34 -8.22 0.24 4.39
C PRO A 34 -8.55 0.33 5.89
N HIS A 35 -7.63 -0.09 6.74
CA HIS A 35 -7.82 -0.12 8.20
C HIS A 35 -7.43 1.20 8.89
N VAL A 36 -6.91 2.18 8.14
CA VAL A 36 -6.48 3.47 8.69
C VAL A 36 -7.50 4.55 8.29
N PRO A 37 -8.21 5.16 9.26
CA PRO A 37 -9.13 6.26 8.99
C PRO A 37 -8.44 7.40 8.26
N GLY A 38 -9.09 7.96 7.24
CA GLY A 38 -8.54 9.01 6.40
C GLY A 38 -7.60 8.53 5.28
N ILE A 39 -7.26 7.24 5.24
CA ILE A 39 -6.61 6.60 4.10
C ILE A 39 -7.64 5.77 3.35
N GLU A 40 -8.24 4.76 4.01
CA GLU A 40 -9.39 4.00 3.47
C GLU A 40 -9.20 3.50 2.02
N GLY A 41 -8.01 2.99 1.70
CA GLY A 41 -7.64 2.55 0.34
C GLY A 41 -7.00 3.62 -0.54
N SER A 42 -7.14 4.90 -0.18
CA SER A 42 -6.62 6.04 -0.95
C SER A 42 -5.09 6.11 -0.90
N LEU A 43 -4.48 6.38 -2.05
CA LEU A 43 -3.03 6.58 -2.14
C LEU A 43 -2.72 7.79 -3.02
N CYS A 44 -1.73 8.59 -2.64
CA CYS A 44 -1.34 9.76 -3.42
C CYS A 44 -0.66 9.34 -4.74
N PRO A 45 -0.60 10.21 -5.76
CA PRO A 45 0.00 9.89 -7.05
C PRO A 45 1.45 9.40 -6.97
N ARG A 46 2.20 9.82 -5.94
CA ARG A 46 3.58 9.35 -5.73
C ARG A 46 3.66 7.88 -5.31
N GLY A 47 2.69 7.42 -4.52
CA GLY A 47 2.66 6.04 -4.01
C GLY A 47 1.92 5.07 -4.93
N ALA A 48 1.00 5.58 -5.76
CA ALA A 48 0.22 4.81 -6.72
C ALA A 48 0.87 4.70 -8.11
N ALA A 49 2.04 5.34 -8.29
CA ALA A 49 2.80 5.33 -9.54
C ALA A 49 3.60 4.05 -9.74
#